data_AF-A0A2V7UJI9-F1
#
_entry.id   AF-A0A2V7UJI9-F1
#
_cell.length_a   1.000
_cell.length_b   1.000
_cell.length_c   1.000
_cell.angle_alpha   90.00
_cell.angle_beta   90.00
_cell.angle_gamma   90.00
#
_symmetry.space_group_name_H-M   'P 1'
#
loop_
_entity.id
_entity.type
_entity.pdbx_description
1 polymer ?
#
loop_
_entity_poly.entity_id
_entity_poly.type
_entity_poly.pdbx_seq_one_letter_code
_entity_poly.pdbx_strand_id
1 'polypeptide(L)'
;MRRAPTDAESKLWLFLRDRRLGGWRFRRQYFIGEYILDFYCAEARLAVELDGGGHSEDEKIAADNRRTAALEGRGIREQRVRQGPSSLPSPPPPLPSRERGEKS
;
A
#
# COMPACT_ATOMS: atom_id res chain seq x y z
N MET A 1 13.62 -0.36 13.57
CA MET A 1 12.31 -0.40 14.28
C MET A 1 11.22 -0.27 13.21
N ARG A 2 10.38 -1.30 13.02
CA ARG A 2 9.40 -1.30 11.93
C ARG A 2 8.36 -0.23 12.19
N ARG A 3 8.22 0.72 11.26
CA ARG A 3 7.19 1.75 11.29
C ARG A 3 5.83 1.05 11.31
N ALA A 4 4.90 1.56 12.10
CA ALA A 4 3.51 1.10 12.07
C ALA A 4 3.02 1.13 10.61
N PRO A 5 2.22 0.14 10.16
CA PRO A 5 1.71 0.13 8.82
C PRO A 5 1.02 1.47 8.55
N THR A 6 1.42 2.10 7.46
CA THR A 6 0.79 3.33 6.97
C THR A 6 -0.71 3.07 6.79
N ASP A 7 -1.51 4.13 6.93
CA ASP A 7 -2.96 4.03 6.72
C ASP A 7 -3.30 3.41 5.34
N ALA A 8 -2.43 3.62 4.35
CA ALA A 8 -2.53 3.00 3.04
C ALA A 8 -2.25 1.49 3.01
N GLU A 9 -1.25 0.99 3.75
CA GLU A 9 -1.04 -0.47 3.91
C GLU A 9 -2.25 -1.14 4.54
N SER A 10 -2.85 -0.48 5.53
CA SER A 10 -4.05 -0.98 6.18
C SER A 10 -5.24 -1.01 5.21
N LYS A 11 -5.44 0.05 4.42
CA LYS A 11 -6.46 0.11 3.37
C LYS A 11 -6.24 -0.93 2.28
N LEU A 12 -5.03 -1.05 1.75
CA LEU A 12 -4.69 -2.05 0.74
C LEU A 12 -4.93 -3.48 1.26
N TRP A 13 -4.57 -3.75 2.52
CA TRP A 13 -4.85 -5.05 3.13
C TRP A 13 -6.33 -5.40 3.17
N LEU A 14 -7.24 -4.45 3.39
CA LEU A 14 -8.68 -4.70 3.36
C LEU A 14 -9.16 -5.20 1.99
N PHE A 15 -8.52 -4.78 0.90
CA PHE A 15 -8.82 -5.25 -0.46
C PHE A 15 -8.17 -6.60 -0.78
N LEU A 16 -7.00 -6.89 -0.20
CA LEU A 16 -6.23 -8.11 -0.50
C LEU A 16 -6.56 -9.31 0.41
N ARG A 17 -7.05 -9.06 1.63
CA ARG A 17 -7.37 -10.13 2.58
C ARG A 17 -8.52 -11.02 2.12
N ASP A 18 -8.66 -12.17 2.76
CA ASP A 18 -9.79 -13.09 2.60
C ASP A 18 -10.09 -13.48 1.15
N ARG A 19 -9.04 -13.56 0.31
CA ARG A 19 -9.16 -13.92 -1.11
C ARG A 19 -10.06 -12.99 -1.93
N ARG A 20 -10.25 -11.76 -1.45
CA ARG A 20 -11.15 -10.77 -2.09
C ARG A 20 -10.64 -10.32 -3.46
N LEU A 21 -9.33 -10.36 -3.69
CA LEU A 21 -8.75 -10.10 -4.99
C LEU A 21 -8.69 -11.38 -5.82
N GLY A 22 -9.73 -11.63 -6.63
CA GLY A 22 -9.74 -12.70 -7.63
C GLY A 22 -9.54 -14.12 -7.07
N GLY A 23 -9.83 -14.36 -5.79
CA GLY A 23 -9.63 -15.66 -5.15
C GLY A 23 -8.21 -15.91 -4.60
N TRP A 24 -7.28 -14.99 -4.84
CA TRP A 24 -5.86 -15.17 -4.52
C TRP A 24 -5.55 -14.93 -3.03
N ARG A 25 -4.72 -15.80 -2.43
CA ARG A 25 -4.31 -15.63 -1.03
C ARG A 25 -3.06 -14.75 -0.91
N PHE A 26 -3.24 -13.57 -0.34
CA PHE A 26 -2.14 -12.68 0.04
C PHE A 26 -1.73 -12.86 1.51
N ARG A 27 -0.43 -12.71 1.78
CA ARG A 27 0.17 -12.66 3.12
C ARG A 27 0.83 -11.30 3.31
N ARG A 28 0.76 -10.73 4.51
CA ARG A 28 1.48 -9.50 4.85
C ARG A 28 2.87 -9.77 5.39
N GLN A 29 3.78 -8.82 5.20
CA GLN A 29 5.14 -8.80 5.79
C GLN A 29 5.86 -10.15 5.60
N TYR A 30 5.86 -10.62 4.36
CA TYR A 30 6.42 -11.93 4.03
C TYR A 30 7.93 -11.83 3.89
N PHE A 31 8.65 -12.66 4.63
CA PHE A 31 10.10 -12.74 4.54
C PHE A 31 10.51 -13.70 3.43
N ILE A 32 11.42 -13.24 2.58
CA ILE A 32 12.05 -14.06 1.55
C ILE A 32 13.55 -13.83 1.52
N GLY A 33 14.28 -14.81 2.08
CA GLY A 33 15.70 -14.63 2.36
C GLY A 33 15.91 -13.41 3.26
N GLU A 34 16.61 -12.41 2.75
CA GLU A 34 16.95 -11.19 3.47
C GLU A 34 15.96 -10.05 3.23
N TYR A 35 14.97 -10.26 2.34
CA TYR A 35 13.99 -9.25 1.95
C TYR A 35 12.67 -9.43 2.68
N ILE A 36 12.02 -8.32 2.98
CA ILE A 36 10.65 -8.28 3.51
C ILE A 36 9.77 -7.68 2.43
N LEU A 37 8.69 -8.37 2.08
CA LEU A 37 7.67 -7.92 1.14
C LEU A 37 6.43 -7.46 1.93
N ASP A 38 5.85 -6.32 1.57
CA ASP A 38 4.63 -5.81 2.24
C ASP A 38 3.47 -6.79 2.08
N PHE A 39 3.24 -7.24 0.84
CA PHE A 39 2.26 -8.25 0.51
C PHE A 39 2.85 -9.28 -0.46
N TYR A 40 2.55 -10.55 -0.24
CA TYR A 40 3.00 -11.63 -1.12
C TYR A 40 1.88 -12.65 -1.39
N CYS A 41 1.67 -12.98 -2.66
CA CYS A 41 0.84 -14.07 -3.11
C CYS A 41 1.74 -15.20 -3.65
N ALA A 42 1.76 -16.33 -2.95
CA ALA A 42 2.56 -17.49 -3.35
C ALA A 42 2.05 -18.13 -4.64
N GLU A 43 0.74 -18.15 -4.83
CA GLU A 43 0.10 -18.80 -5.97
C GLU A 43 0.38 -18.04 -7.29
N ALA A 44 0.37 -16.71 -7.26
CA ALA A 44 0.70 -15.86 -8.40
C ALA A 44 2.20 -15.53 -8.52
N ARG A 45 3.01 -15.93 -7.52
CA ARG A 45 4.40 -15.50 -7.29
C ARG A 45 4.54 -13.99 -7.44
N LEU A 46 3.68 -13.26 -6.74
CA LEU A 46 3.56 -11.81 -6.88
C LEU A 46 3.79 -11.13 -5.53
N ALA A 47 4.78 -10.25 -5.49
CA ALA A 47 5.01 -9.28 -4.44
C ALA A 47 4.27 -7.98 -4.79
N VAL A 48 3.52 -7.42 -3.84
CA VAL A 48 2.87 -6.11 -3.98
C VAL A 48 3.39 -5.20 -2.89
N GLU A 49 3.89 -4.03 -3.28
CA GLU A 49 4.54 -3.08 -2.39
C GLU A 49 3.89 -1.72 -2.50
N LEU A 50 3.81 -1.00 -1.39
CA LEU A 50 3.33 0.38 -1.43
C LEU A 50 4.51 1.32 -1.63
N ASP A 51 4.47 2.09 -2.72
CA ASP A 51 5.46 3.12 -2.98
C ASP A 51 5.26 4.24 -1.95
N GLY A 52 6.09 4.19 -0.91
CA GLY A 52 6.05 5.09 0.24
C GLY A 52 6.62 6.48 -0.01
N GLY A 53 6.87 6.87 -1.26
CA GLY A 53 7.27 8.22 -1.67
C GLY A 53 8.42 8.76 -0.81
N GLY A 54 9.64 8.30 -1.06
CA GLY A 54 10.76 8.58 -0.16
C GLY A 54 12.15 8.49 -0.79
N HIS A 55 12.48 9.55 -1.51
CA HIS A 55 13.82 10.14 -1.72
C HIS A 55 14.95 9.26 -2.25
N SER A 56 15.43 9.70 -3.40
CA SER A 56 16.67 9.33 -4.08
C SER A 56 17.88 9.39 -3.14
N GLU A 57 18.42 8.22 -2.83
CA GLU A 57 19.82 8.01 -2.50
C GLU A 57 20.30 6.97 -3.50
N ASP A 58 21.34 7.25 -4.29
CA ASP A 58 21.83 6.32 -5.33
C ASP A 58 22.14 4.91 -4.78
N GLU A 59 22.52 4.82 -3.50
CA GLU A 59 22.70 3.56 -2.78
C GLU A 59 21.40 2.76 -2.61
N LYS A 60 20.26 3.44 -2.42
CA LYS A 60 18.94 2.78 -2.39
C LYS A 60 18.58 2.22 -3.76
N ILE A 61 18.87 2.93 -4.86
CA ILE A 61 18.58 2.45 -6.22
C ILE A 61 19.38 1.17 -6.51
N ALA A 62 20.67 1.14 -6.16
CA ALA A 62 21.50 -0.05 -6.33
C ALA A 62 21.08 -1.23 -5.44
N ALA A 63 20.62 -0.95 -4.21
CA ALA A 63 20.04 -1.99 -3.34
C ALA A 63 18.70 -2.52 -3.88
N ASP A 64 17.87 -1.63 -4.42
CA ASP A 64 16.58 -1.95 -5.02
C ASP A 64 16.75 -2.84 -6.26
N ASN A 65 17.65 -2.47 -7.18
CA ASN A 65 17.96 -3.27 -8.36
C ASN A 65 18.46 -4.68 -8.02
N ARG A 66 19.35 -4.79 -7.01
CA ARG A 66 19.83 -6.11 -6.53
C ARG A 66 18.69 -6.94 -5.96
N ARG A 67 17.78 -6.31 -5.22
CA ARG A 67 16.60 -6.96 -4.67
C ARG A 67 15.66 -7.44 -5.78
N THR A 68 15.32 -6.57 -6.74
CA THR A 68 14.46 -6.92 -7.87
C THR A 68 15.03 -8.11 -8.63
N ALA A 69 16.31 -8.09 -8.98
CA ALA A 69 16.98 -9.22 -9.64
C ALA A 69 16.94 -10.51 -8.81
N ALA A 70 17.13 -10.42 -7.48
CA ALA A 70 17.05 -11.58 -6.59
C ALA A 70 15.64 -12.18 -6.50
N LEU A 71 14.59 -11.35 -6.53
CA LEU A 71 13.19 -11.79 -6.56
C LEU A 71 12.84 -12.40 -7.92
N GLU A 72 13.26 -11.76 -9.02
CA GLU A 72 13.07 -12.26 -10.38
C GLU A 72 13.77 -13.61 -10.60
N GLY A 73 14.99 -13.79 -10.09
CA GLY A 73 15.69 -15.08 -10.11
C GLY A 73 14.95 -16.18 -9.33
N ARG A 74 14.10 -15.81 -8.37
CA ARG A 74 13.17 -16.70 -7.66
C ARG A 74 11.81 -16.79 -8.35
N GLY A 75 11.66 -16.29 -9.57
CA GLY A 75 10.42 -16.25 -10.35
C GLY A 75 9.31 -15.44 -9.70
N ILE A 76 9.65 -14.47 -8.86
CA ILE A 76 8.71 -13.59 -8.17
C ILE A 76 8.67 -12.26 -8.90
N ARG A 77 7.46 -11.84 -9.29
CA ARG A 77 7.20 -10.54 -9.88
C ARG A 77 6.93 -9.53 -8.77
N GLU A 78 7.41 -8.31 -8.93
CA GLU A 78 7.16 -7.21 -8.00
C GLU A 78 6.26 -6.17 -8.67
N GLN A 79 5.22 -5.73 -7.95
CA GLN A 79 4.35 -4.64 -8.38
C GLN A 79 4.28 -3.56 -7.31
N ARG A 80 4.74 -2.36 -7.66
CA ARG A 80 4.61 -1.18 -6.80
C ARG A 80 3.29 -0.48 -7.06
N VAL A 81 2.59 -0.16 -5.98
CA VAL A 81 1.35 0.60 -5.98
C VAL A 81 1.67 2.00 -5.46
N ARG A 82 1.61 2.98 -6.36
CA ARG A 82 1.75 4.39 -5.98
C ARG A 82 0.51 4.83 -5.23
N GLN A 83 0.71 5.42 -4.06
CA GLN A 83 -0.37 6.13 -3.39
C GLN A 83 -0.78 7.35 -4.22
N GLY A 84 -2.06 7.44 -4.58
CA GLY A 84 -2.63 8.68 -5.12
C GLY A 84 -2.59 9.80 -4.06
N PRO A 85 -2.74 11.07 -4.46
CA PRO A 85 -2.75 12.16 -3.50
C PRO A 85 -3.82 11.93 -2.44
N SER A 86 -3.41 11.94 -1.17
CA SER A 86 -4.26 11.72 0.01
C SER A 86 -5.18 12.92 0.29
N SER A 87 -5.66 13.61 -0.74
CA SER A 87 -6.66 14.67 -0.65
C SER A 87 -8.02 14.11 -1.00
N LEU A 88 -8.65 13.43 -0.03
CA LEU A 88 -10.10 13.57 0.10
C LEU A 88 -10.34 15.07 0.29
N PRO A 89 -11.19 15.75 -0.52
CA PRO A 89 -11.57 17.11 -0.17
C PRO A 89 -12.17 17.06 1.23
N SER A 90 -11.70 17.95 2.12
CA SER A 90 -12.33 18.14 3.43
C SER A 90 -13.84 18.21 3.23
N PRO A 91 -14.66 17.54 4.08
CA PRO A 91 -16.11 17.64 3.95
C PRO A 91 -16.48 19.13 3.91
N PRO A 92 -17.39 19.55 3.00
CA PRO A 92 -17.81 20.95 2.95
C PRO A 92 -18.26 21.37 4.35
N PRO A 93 -17.95 22.61 4.78
CA PRO A 93 -18.39 23.09 6.08
C PRO A 93 -19.92 22.89 6.18
N PRO A 94 -20.44 22.52 7.37
CA PRO A 94 -21.87 22.31 7.54
C PRO A 94 -22.60 23.57 7.05
N LEU A 95 -23.59 23.35 6.17
CA LEU A 95 -24.44 24.44 5.69
C LEU A 95 -25.01 25.17 6.92
N PRO A 96 -25.04 26.52 6.93
CA PRO A 96 -25.59 27.24 8.05
C PRO A 96 -27.01 26.74 8.30
N SER A 97 -27.27 26.29 9.51
CA SER A 97 -28.61 25.94 9.98
C SER A 97 -29.50 27.12 9.63
N ARG A 98 -30.44 26.90 8.70
CA ARG A 98 -31.53 27.85 8.44
C ARG A 98 -32.15 28.15 9.79
N GLU A 99 -31.91 29.34 10.32
CA GLU A 99 -32.69 29.87 11.42
C GLU A 99 -34.15 29.78 10.95
N ARG A 100 -34.91 28.89 11.59
CA ARG A 100 -36.36 28.99 11.58
C ARG A 100 -36.65 30.36 12.17
N GLY A 101 -36.92 31.32 11.30
CA GLY A 101 -37.60 32.56 11.66
C GLY A 101 -38.94 32.16 12.25
N GLU A 102 -38.97 32.06 13.57
CA GLU A 102 -40.18 32.03 14.34
C GLU A 102 -40.42 33.46 14.83
N LYS A 103 -41.65 33.92 14.65
CA LYS A 103 -42.27 35.16 15.17
C LYS A 103 -41.98 36.38 14.27
N SER A 104 -42.99 37.12 13.80
CA SER A 104 -44.28 37.44 14.41
C SER A 104 -45.39 37.66 13.39
#